data_AF-A0A9R0JQC4-F1
#
_entry.id   AF-A0A9R0JQC4-F1
#
_cell.length_a   1.000
_cell.length_b   1.000
_cell.length_c   1.000
_cell.angle_alpha   90.00
_cell.angle_beta   90.00
_cell.angle_gamma   90.00
#
_symmetry.space_group_name_H-M   'P 1'
#
loop_
_entity.id
_entity.type
_entity.pdbx_description
1 polymer ?
#
loop_
_entity_poly.entity_id
_entity_poly.type
_entity_poly.pdbx_seq_one_letter_code
_entity_poly.pdbx_strand_id
1 'polypeptide(L)'
;MATTPATAPPTTATAAKRKPVFVKVDQLKPGTTGHTLTVKVVSCKTVLNKGRSAPSASLNPRPTRIAECVVGDETGVIIFTARNEQIDLMAADATVILRNAKIDMFKGSMRLAVDKWGRVEVTEPASFQVKEDNNLSLVEYELVNVVEE
;
A
#
# COMPACT_ATOMS: atom_id res chain seq x y z
N MET A 1 -34.58 -18.21 -54.64
CA MET A 1 -34.65 -17.10 -53.67
C MET A 1 -34.45 -17.70 -52.28
N ALA A 2 -33.21 -17.70 -51.82
CA ALA A 2 -32.68 -16.76 -50.82
C ALA A 2 -32.72 -17.39 -49.41
N THR A 3 -31.70 -18.21 -49.13
CA THR A 3 -31.30 -18.66 -47.80
C THR A 3 -30.69 -17.49 -47.04
N THR A 4 -31.25 -17.10 -45.89
CA THR A 4 -30.65 -16.15 -44.96
C THR A 4 -29.73 -16.90 -43.98
N PRO A 5 -28.45 -16.52 -43.83
CA PRO A 5 -27.62 -17.07 -42.76
C PRO A 5 -27.91 -16.34 -41.44
N ALA A 6 -28.04 -17.13 -40.37
CA ALA A 6 -28.19 -16.64 -39.01
C ALA A 6 -26.87 -16.01 -38.51
N THR A 7 -26.96 -14.76 -38.07
CA THR A 7 -25.87 -14.01 -37.43
C THR A 7 -25.52 -14.63 -36.08
N ALA A 8 -24.25 -15.01 -35.91
CA ALA A 8 -23.69 -15.44 -34.63
C ALA A 8 -23.57 -14.26 -33.64
N PRO A 9 -23.76 -14.47 -32.32
CA PRO A 9 -23.63 -13.41 -31.32
C PRO A 9 -22.17 -12.96 -31.13
N PRO A 10 -21.93 -11.69 -30.78
CA PRO A 10 -20.58 -11.15 -30.58
C PRO A 10 -19.96 -11.79 -29.33
N THR A 11 -18.81 -12.43 -29.51
CA THR A 11 -17.98 -12.94 -28.41
C THR A 11 -17.44 -11.75 -27.62
N THR A 12 -17.95 -11.55 -26.40
CA THR A 12 -17.41 -10.57 -25.46
C THR A 12 -15.99 -10.97 -25.09
N ALA A 13 -15.00 -10.30 -25.68
CA ALA A 13 -13.61 -10.43 -25.30
C ALA A 13 -13.45 -9.91 -23.87
N THR A 14 -13.42 -10.83 -22.90
CA THR A 14 -13.04 -10.53 -21.52
C THR A 14 -11.62 -9.98 -21.55
N ALA A 15 -11.46 -8.67 -21.36
CA ALA A 15 -10.17 -8.02 -21.27
C ALA A 15 -9.31 -8.78 -20.25
N ALA A 16 -8.28 -9.46 -20.73
CA ALA A 16 -7.37 -10.22 -19.89
C ALA A 16 -6.72 -9.26 -18.89
N LYS A 17 -7.18 -9.30 -17.64
CA LYS A 17 -6.66 -8.45 -16.57
C LYS A 17 -5.15 -8.74 -16.47
N ARG A 18 -4.32 -7.71 -16.69
CA ARG A 18 -2.87 -7.82 -16.56
C ARG A 18 -2.58 -8.42 -15.18
N LYS A 19 -1.75 -9.46 -15.15
CA LYS A 19 -1.35 -10.12 -13.91
C LYS A 19 -0.78 -9.04 -12.97
N PRO A 20 -1.18 -8.99 -11.70
CA PRO A 20 -0.58 -8.07 -10.74
C PRO A 20 0.91 -8.37 -10.66
N VAL A 21 1.74 -7.35 -10.88
CA VAL A 21 3.19 -7.47 -10.72
C VAL A 21 3.48 -7.21 -9.26
N PHE A 22 4.00 -8.22 -8.57
CA PHE A 22 4.44 -8.09 -7.20
C PHE A 22 5.83 -7.45 -7.20
N VAL A 23 5.94 -6.33 -6.51
CA VAL A 23 7.17 -5.56 -6.34
C VAL A 23 7.72 -5.85 -4.94
N LYS A 24 9.04 -5.88 -4.82
CA LYS A 24 9.74 -6.06 -3.54
C LYS A 24 10.00 -4.72 -2.86
N VAL A 25 10.23 -4.74 -1.54
CA VAL A 25 10.49 -3.51 -0.76
C VAL A 25 11.71 -2.76 -1.29
N ASP A 26 12.81 -3.44 -1.60
CA ASP A 26 14.04 -2.85 -2.14
C ASP A 26 13.87 -2.10 -3.49
N GLN A 27 12.85 -2.46 -4.28
CA GLN A 27 12.58 -1.84 -5.57
C GLN A 27 11.72 -0.57 -5.47
N LEU A 28 11.29 -0.20 -4.26
CA LEU A 28 10.49 0.99 -4.03
C LEU A 28 11.35 2.24 -4.22
N LYS A 29 10.83 3.18 -5.02
CA LYS A 29 11.50 4.44 -5.32
C LYS A 29 10.72 5.66 -4.84
N PRO A 30 11.42 6.75 -4.51
CA PRO A 30 10.81 8.04 -4.26
C PRO A 30 9.74 8.44 -5.28
N GLY A 31 8.57 8.88 -4.81
CA GLY A 31 7.50 9.41 -5.67
C GLY A 31 6.74 8.38 -6.53
N THR A 32 7.04 7.09 -6.40
CA THR A 32 6.37 6.03 -7.18
C THR A 32 5.03 5.60 -6.56
N THR A 33 4.10 5.16 -7.42
CA THR A 33 2.71 4.83 -7.05
C THR A 33 2.26 3.54 -7.75
N GLY A 34 1.19 2.92 -7.25
CA GLY A 34 0.57 1.76 -7.88
C GLY A 34 1.24 0.42 -7.57
N HIS A 35 2.04 0.35 -6.51
CA HIS A 35 2.77 -0.86 -6.14
C HIS A 35 1.84 -1.91 -5.55
N THR A 36 2.11 -3.16 -5.90
CA THR A 36 1.48 -4.31 -5.25
C THR A 36 2.58 -5.12 -4.60
N LEU A 37 2.51 -5.34 -3.29
CA LEU A 37 3.54 -6.03 -2.54
C LEU A 37 2.94 -6.87 -1.41
N THR A 38 3.60 -7.98 -1.11
CA THR A 38 3.27 -8.83 0.02
C THR A 38 4.30 -8.58 1.11
N VAL A 39 3.84 -8.12 2.27
CA VAL A 39 4.70 -7.75 3.39
C VAL A 39 4.21 -8.38 4.67
N LYS A 40 5.15 -8.68 5.56
CA LYS A 40 4.86 -9.10 6.93
C LYS A 40 5.00 -7.91 7.86
N VAL A 41 4.08 -7.80 8.81
CA VAL A 41 4.08 -6.75 9.83
C VAL A 41 5.02 -7.17 10.96
N VAL A 42 6.03 -6.35 11.24
CA VAL A 42 6.96 -6.56 12.37
C VAL A 42 6.39 -5.95 13.64
N SER A 43 5.93 -4.70 13.55
CA SER A 43 5.37 -3.97 14.67
C SER A 43 4.35 -2.96 14.17
N CYS A 44 3.32 -2.67 14.96
CA CYS A 44 2.42 -1.56 14.67
C CYS A 44 2.20 -0.66 15.89
N LYS A 45 2.43 0.64 15.71
CA LYS A 45 2.28 1.67 16.72
C LYS A 45 1.21 2.67 16.30
N THR A 46 0.14 2.75 17.08
CA THR A 46 -0.89 3.78 16.92
C THR A 46 -0.36 5.15 17.37
N VAL A 47 -0.10 6.04 16.42
CA VAL A 47 0.43 7.39 16.66
C VAL A 47 -0.66 8.43 16.87
N LEU A 48 -1.80 8.29 16.19
CA LEU A 48 -2.92 9.21 16.34
C LEU A 48 -4.19 8.43 16.59
N ASN A 49 -4.75 8.59 17.78
CA ASN A 49 -6.07 8.08 18.13
C ASN A 49 -6.93 9.24 18.61
N LYS A 50 -7.41 10.09 17.69
CA LYS A 50 -8.34 11.17 18.04
C LYS A 50 -9.75 10.58 18.18
N GLY A 51 -9.98 9.91 19.31
CA GLY A 51 -11.31 9.51 19.76
C GLY A 51 -12.05 10.69 20.38
N ARG A 52 -13.29 10.92 19.92
CA ARG A 52 -14.38 11.67 20.57
C ARG A 52 -14.03 12.31 21.94
N SER A 53 -13.39 13.47 21.95
CA SER A 53 -13.34 14.33 23.15
C SER A 53 -12.99 15.77 22.76
N ALA A 54 -13.94 16.42 22.08
CA ALA A 54 -14.01 17.87 21.99
C ALA A 54 -15.48 18.25 21.74
N PRO A 55 -16.12 19.02 22.64
CA PRO A 55 -17.50 19.45 22.48
C PRO A 55 -17.53 20.71 21.62
N SER A 56 -17.18 20.62 20.34
CA SER A 56 -17.29 21.77 19.44
C SER A 56 -17.56 21.37 17.99
N ALA A 57 -18.83 21.52 17.62
CA ALA A 57 -19.29 22.13 16.37
C ALA A 57 -18.49 21.89 15.08
N SER A 58 -18.71 20.76 14.42
CA SER A 58 -18.75 20.71 12.96
C SER A 58 -19.40 19.41 12.51
N LEU A 59 -20.35 19.50 11.59
CA LEU A 59 -21.04 18.36 10.98
C LEU A 59 -20.01 17.35 10.43
N ASN A 60 -20.04 16.12 10.97
CA ASN A 60 -19.36 14.92 10.46
C ASN A 60 -17.82 14.79 10.63
N PRO A 61 -17.27 14.78 11.87
CA PRO A 61 -15.87 14.44 12.10
C PRO A 61 -15.70 12.92 12.04
N ARG A 62 -15.29 12.38 10.89
CA ARG A 62 -14.89 10.96 10.81
C ARG A 62 -13.72 10.71 11.77
N PRO A 63 -13.78 9.68 12.64
CA PRO A 63 -12.68 9.36 13.53
C PRO A 63 -11.45 9.05 12.68
N THR A 64 -10.42 9.88 12.79
CA THR A 64 -9.16 9.67 12.05
C THR A 64 -8.19 8.96 12.98
N ARG A 65 -8.03 7.65 12.76
CA ARG A 65 -7.00 6.84 13.43
C ARG A 65 -5.84 6.63 12.48
N ILE A 66 -4.63 6.88 12.95
CA ILE A 66 -3.39 6.67 12.18
C ILE A 66 -2.45 5.81 13.02
N ALA A 67 -1.92 4.77 12.39
CA ALA A 67 -0.84 3.97 12.96
C ALA A 67 0.34 3.95 12.00
N GLU A 68 1.54 3.96 12.58
CA GLU A 68 2.79 3.69 11.90
C GLU A 68 3.14 2.23 12.18
N CYS A 69 3.09 1.40 11.15
CA CYS A 69 3.47 0.01 11.25
C CYS A 69 4.77 -0.23 10.49
N VAL A 70 5.72 -0.93 11.09
CA VAL A 70 6.92 -1.41 10.41
C VAL A 70 6.54 -2.69 9.67
N VAL A 71 6.66 -2.65 8.34
CA VAL A 71 6.35 -3.80 7.47
C VAL A 71 7.53 -4.10 6.58
N GLY A 72 7.70 -5.35 6.18
CA GLY A 72 8.79 -5.71 5.28
C GLY A 72 8.65 -7.06 4.63
N ASP A 73 9.60 -7.35 3.76
CA ASP A 73 9.78 -8.63 3.11
C ASP A 73 11.24 -9.11 3.30
N GLU A 74 11.63 -10.15 2.58
CA GLU A 74 13.01 -10.66 2.57
C GLU A 74 14.06 -9.66 2.07
N THR A 75 13.65 -8.57 1.42
CA THR A 75 14.55 -7.58 0.82
C THR A 75 14.77 -6.38 1.74
N GLY A 76 13.78 -6.00 2.54
CA GLY A 76 13.91 -4.93 3.51
C GLY A 76 12.62 -4.60 4.24
N VAL A 77 12.69 -3.56 5.06
CA VAL A 77 11.56 -3.00 5.83
C VAL A 77 11.30 -1.54 5.47
N ILE A 78 10.05 -1.14 5.60
CA ILE A 78 9.57 0.23 5.38
C ILE A 78 8.45 0.55 6.37
N ILE A 79 8.33 1.80 6.77
CA ILE A 79 7.23 2.29 7.60
C ILE A 79 5.99 2.45 6.73
N PHE A 80 4.95 1.70 7.06
CA PHE A 80 3.62 1.79 6.52
C PHE A 80 2.72 2.68 7.37
N THR A 81 2.04 3.64 6.74
CA THR A 81 1.04 4.48 7.40
C THR A 81 -0.35 3.87 7.23
N ALA A 82 -0.80 3.13 8.23
CA ALA A 82 -2.13 2.54 8.27
C ALA A 82 -3.17 3.56 8.75
N ARG A 83 -4.34 3.58 8.11
CA ARG A 83 -5.44 4.49 8.46
C ARG A 83 -6.71 3.72 8.82
N ASN A 84 -7.39 4.18 9.87
CA ASN A 84 -8.71 3.72 10.30
C ASN A 84 -8.77 2.19 10.44
N GLU A 85 -9.62 1.51 9.67
CA GLU A 85 -9.82 0.05 9.69
C GLU A 85 -8.58 -0.73 9.22
N GLN A 86 -7.66 -0.11 8.48
CA GLN A 86 -6.41 -0.78 8.08
C GLN A 86 -5.54 -1.13 9.29
N ILE A 87 -5.67 -0.37 10.40
CA ILE A 87 -4.92 -0.60 11.63
C ILE A 87 -5.32 -1.94 12.24
N ASP A 88 -6.61 -2.29 12.18
CA ASP A 88 -7.14 -3.53 12.74
C ASP A 88 -6.67 -4.76 11.93
N LEU A 89 -6.32 -4.58 10.65
CA LEU A 89 -5.75 -5.62 9.78
C LEU A 89 -4.22 -5.77 9.95
N MET A 90 -3.56 -4.75 10.51
CA MET A 90 -2.10 -4.69 10.67
C MET A 90 -1.65 -5.26 12.02
N ALA A 91 -2.08 -6.48 12.33
CA ALA A 91 -1.59 -7.20 13.51
C ALA A 91 -0.11 -7.52 13.37
N ALA A 92 0.64 -7.48 14.48
CA ALA A 92 2.03 -7.95 14.49
C ALA A 92 2.11 -9.41 14.04
N ASP A 93 3.17 -9.76 13.31
CA ASP A 93 3.40 -11.04 12.65
C ASP A 93 2.41 -11.44 11.53
N ALA A 94 1.39 -10.63 11.23
CA ALA A 94 0.49 -10.89 10.12
C ALA A 94 1.17 -10.65 8.78
N THR A 95 0.83 -11.48 7.78
CA THR A 95 1.20 -11.23 6.39
C THR A 95 0.04 -10.56 5.67
N VAL A 96 0.34 -9.44 5.00
CA VAL A 96 -0.64 -8.68 4.24
C VAL A 96 -0.17 -8.45 2.81
N ILE A 97 -1.14 -8.28 1.92
CA ILE A 97 -0.94 -7.84 0.55
C ILE A 97 -1.45 -6.41 0.47
N LEU A 98 -0.56 -5.50 0.12
CA LEU A 98 -0.88 -4.11 -0.14
C LEU A 98 -1.06 -3.93 -1.64
N ARG A 99 -2.27 -3.59 -2.08
CA ARG A 99 -2.59 -3.34 -3.49
C ARG A 99 -2.71 -1.85 -3.75
N ASN A 100 -2.13 -1.41 -4.87
CA ASN A 100 -2.12 0.00 -5.30
C ASN A 100 -1.61 0.93 -4.18
N ALA A 101 -0.49 0.52 -3.57
CA ALA A 101 0.23 1.31 -2.59
C ALA A 101 1.09 2.37 -3.28
N LYS A 102 1.39 3.44 -2.55
CA LYS A 102 2.23 4.54 -2.99
C LYS A 102 3.34 4.80 -1.98
N ILE A 103 4.41 5.39 -2.48
CA ILE A 103 5.47 5.96 -1.65
C ILE A 103 5.11 7.41 -1.37
N ASP A 104 4.89 7.70 -0.09
CA ASP A 104 4.71 9.04 0.45
C ASP A 104 6.05 9.53 1.00
N MET A 105 6.42 10.75 0.64
CA MET A 105 7.64 11.39 1.14
C MET A 105 7.34 12.12 2.44
N PHE A 106 8.03 11.77 3.51
CA PHE A 106 7.88 12.43 4.79
C PHE A 106 9.23 12.82 5.37
N LYS A 107 9.50 14.12 5.44
CA LYS A 107 10.74 14.70 5.99
C LYS A 107 12.02 14.09 5.37
N GLY A 108 12.03 13.86 4.06
CA GLY A 108 13.16 13.27 3.35
C GLY A 108 13.17 11.73 3.36
N SER A 109 12.34 11.06 4.16
CA SER A 109 12.29 9.59 4.20
C SER A 109 11.07 9.03 3.46
N MET A 110 11.24 7.84 2.89
CA MET A 110 10.14 7.11 2.24
C MET A 110 9.21 6.47 3.28
N ARG A 111 7.91 6.61 3.06
CA ARG A 111 6.86 5.89 3.78
C ARG A 111 5.91 5.22 2.81
N LEU A 112 5.45 4.04 3.15
CA LEU A 112 4.45 3.33 2.36
C LEU A 112 3.05 3.74 2.82
N ALA A 113 2.16 4.02 1.88
CA ALA A 113 0.75 4.31 2.16
C ALA A 113 -0.14 3.65 1.10
N VAL A 114 -1.36 3.28 1.50
CA VAL A 114 -2.37 2.82 0.52
C VAL A 114 -3.11 4.02 -0.06
N ASP A 115 -3.25 4.06 -1.39
CA ASP A 115 -3.98 5.11 -2.08
C ASP A 115 -5.51 4.93 -1.97
N LYS A 116 -6.31 5.92 -2.38
CA LYS A 116 -7.78 5.90 -2.29
C LYS A 116 -8.43 4.69 -2.97
N TRP A 117 -7.80 4.16 -4.01
CA TRP A 117 -8.25 2.97 -4.75
C TRP A 117 -7.58 1.67 -4.31
N GLY A 118 -6.59 1.78 -3.42
CA GLY A 118 -5.84 0.64 -2.93
C GLY A 118 -6.54 -0.08 -1.79
N ARG A 119 -6.09 -1.30 -1.52
CA ARG A 119 -6.66 -2.19 -0.51
C ARG A 119 -5.57 -2.93 0.24
N VAL A 120 -5.84 -3.21 1.51
CA VAL A 120 -5.04 -4.10 2.34
C VAL A 120 -5.80 -5.41 2.44
N GLU A 121 -5.16 -6.51 2.05
CA GLU A 121 -5.72 -7.86 2.15
C GLU A 121 -4.84 -8.66 3.11
N VAL A 122 -5.42 -9.26 4.14
CA VAL A 122 -4.69 -10.21 4.98
C VAL A 122 -4.62 -11.53 4.22
N THR A 123 -3.44 -12.14 4.17
CA THR A 123 -3.20 -13.40 3.47
C THR A 123 -2.64 -14.43 4.43
N GLU A 124 -2.55 -15.68 3.97
CA GLU A 124 -1.84 -16.74 4.67
C GLU A 124 -0.41 -16.31 5.03
N PRO A 125 0.11 -16.76 6.19
CA PRO A 125 1.45 -16.39 6.64
C PRO A 125 2.48 -16.81 5.58
N ALA A 126 3.19 -15.84 5.03
CA ALA A 126 4.24 -16.14 4.09
C ALA A 126 5.46 -16.72 4.82
N SER A 127 6.15 -17.64 4.16
CA SER A 127 7.32 -18.34 4.72
C SER A 127 8.62 -17.53 4.65
N PHE A 128 8.60 -16.29 4.16
CA PHE A 128 9.79 -15.45 4.09
C PHE A 128 10.10 -14.78 5.43
N GLN A 129 11.40 -14.68 5.75
CA GLN A 129 11.87 -13.94 6.90
C GLN A 129 12.09 -12.48 6.51
N VAL A 130 11.54 -11.56 7.29
CA VAL A 130 11.69 -10.12 7.05
C VAL A 130 13.13 -9.70 7.33
N LYS A 131 13.73 -8.96 6.41
CA LYS A 131 15.07 -8.40 6.57
C LYS A 131 14.99 -7.02 7.24
N GLU A 132 14.95 -7.04 8.57
CA GLU A 132 14.86 -5.83 9.38
C GLU A 132 16.11 -4.93 9.30
N ASP A 133 17.26 -5.49 8.91
CA ASP A 133 18.52 -4.75 8.75
C ASP A 133 18.48 -3.70 7.64
N ASN A 134 17.63 -3.89 6.62
CA ASN A 134 17.56 -3.00 5.46
C ASN A 134 16.31 -2.12 5.53
N ASN A 135 16.38 -1.01 6.27
CA ASN A 135 15.24 -0.12 6.49
C ASN A 135 15.23 1.09 5.55
N LEU A 136 14.36 1.05 4.55
CA LEU A 136 14.21 2.12 3.55
C LEU A 136 13.60 3.41 4.11
N SER A 137 12.93 3.34 5.26
CA SER A 137 12.39 4.53 5.92
C SER A 137 13.42 5.29 6.75
N LEU A 138 14.60 4.72 6.99
CA LEU A 138 15.72 5.45 7.59
C LEU A 138 16.60 6.11 6.53
N VAL A 139 16.43 5.75 5.26
CA VAL A 139 17.16 6.36 4.16
C VAL A 139 16.55 7.74 3.89
N GLU A 140 17.38 8.77 4.02
CA GLU A 140 17.04 10.14 3.67
C GLU A 140 17.39 10.38 2.20
N TYR A 141 16.39 10.82 1.44
CA TYR A 141 16.50 11.21 0.05
C TYR A 141 16.46 12.72 -0.05
N GLU A 142 17.50 13.29 -0.67
CA GLU A 142 17.53 14.68 -1.05
C GLU A 142 17.06 14.83 -2.50
N LEU A 143 16.20 15.82 -2.74
CA LEU A 143 15.76 16.15 -4.10
C LEU A 143 16.88 16.94 -4.78
N VAL A 144 17.67 16.25 -5.60
CA VAL A 144 18.68 16.90 -6.44
C VAL A 144 18.00 17.40 -7.72
N ASN A 145 17.77 18.71 -7.81
CA ASN A 145 17.43 19.34 -9.08
C ASN A 145 18.70 19.40 -9.92
N VAL A 146 18.84 18.49 -10.87
CA VAL A 146 19.89 18.61 -11.89
C VAL A 146 19.47 19.76 -12.80
N VAL A 147 20.07 20.92 -12.62
CA VAL A 147 20.00 22.00 -13.60
C VAL A 147 20.94 21.55 -14.71
N GLU A 148 20.39 21.03 -15.82
CA GLU A 148 21.19 20.80 -17.02
C GLU A 148 21.68 22.19 -17.50
N GLU A 149 23.00 22.36 -17.55
CA GLU A 149 23.68 23.53 -18.13
C GLU A 149 23.76 23.40 -19.66
#